data_AF-A0A2E1FNJ4-F1
#
_entry.id   AF-A0A2E1FNJ4-F1
#
_cell.length_a   1.000
_cell.length_b   1.000
_cell.length_c   1.000
_cell.angle_alpha   90.00
_cell.angle_beta   90.00
_cell.angle_gamma   90.00
#
_symmetry.space_group_name_H-M   'P 1'
#
loop_
_entity.id
_entity.type
_entity.pdbx_description
1 polymer ?
#
loop_
_entity_poly.entity_id
_entity_poly.type
_entity_poly.pdbx_seq_one_letter_code
_entity_poly.pdbx_strand_id
1 'polypeptide(L)'
;MRVGIIVNPDAGLGGKLGFKGSDGRAEEARAAGAQDRAGPRMEQCMNKFTELLASGLNRTKATPEIITWSGRMGSSWLGENEFTSIGQSPEKTSANDTSKLITSLLENKVDIILYAGGDGTTRDIVNALDGHKTPIIGVPGGVKMHSGCFATTPNAAAEVLLSFLQGDLLSSITEVMDLDEEIYLKGQWKVRMYGEAWTPANPRFMQGSKQQVERASEEEIIEGLANHISDIISNDEQIMIIWGSGGTINRMGQ
;
A
#
# COMPACT_ATOMS: atom_id res chain seq x y z
N MET A 1 -7.61 -22.45 7.33
CA MET A 1 -7.86 -21.02 7.52
C MET A 1 -8.36 -20.44 6.20
N ARG A 2 -9.20 -19.42 6.27
CA ARG A 2 -9.81 -18.71 5.14
C ARG A 2 -9.10 -17.38 4.92
N VAL A 3 -8.60 -17.17 3.71
CA VAL A 3 -7.89 -15.94 3.31
C VAL A 3 -8.80 -15.16 2.38
N GLY A 4 -9.22 -13.98 2.80
CA GLY A 4 -9.91 -13.03 1.95
C GLY A 4 -8.92 -12.29 1.06
N ILE A 5 -9.19 -12.16 -0.24
CA ILE A 5 -8.37 -11.38 -1.15
C ILE A 5 -9.13 -10.18 -1.68
N ILE A 6 -8.46 -9.03 -1.71
CA ILE A 6 -8.99 -7.77 -2.25
C ILE A 6 -7.92 -7.11 -3.13
N VAL A 7 -8.27 -6.70 -4.33
CA VAL A 7 -7.42 -5.87 -5.17
C VAL A 7 -8.17 -4.61 -5.51
N ASN A 8 -7.57 -3.44 -5.27
CA ASN A 8 -8.03 -2.20 -5.90
C ASN A 8 -7.32 -2.07 -7.26
N PRO A 9 -7.98 -2.40 -8.39
CA PRO A 9 -7.32 -2.39 -9.69
C PRO A 9 -6.91 -0.98 -10.14
N ASP A 10 -7.52 0.05 -9.58
CA ASP A 10 -7.24 1.45 -9.92
C ASP A 10 -6.11 2.04 -9.05
N ALA A 11 -5.65 1.34 -8.02
CA ALA A 11 -4.59 1.82 -7.15
C ALA A 11 -3.23 1.89 -7.87
N GLY A 12 -2.55 3.03 -7.71
CA GLY A 12 -1.20 3.25 -8.23
C GLY A 12 -1.12 3.80 -9.66
N LEU A 13 -2.26 4.06 -10.31
CA LEU A 13 -2.32 4.63 -11.67
C LEU A 13 -1.85 6.09 -11.73
N GLY A 14 -2.08 6.87 -10.67
CA GLY A 14 -1.81 8.32 -10.68
C GLY A 14 -0.32 8.70 -10.64
N GLY A 15 0.54 7.84 -10.08
CA GLY A 15 1.92 8.20 -9.77
C GLY A 15 2.81 8.52 -10.98
N LYS A 16 2.59 7.86 -12.13
CA LYS A 16 3.39 8.10 -13.36
C LYS A 16 2.99 9.39 -14.07
N LEU A 17 1.77 9.85 -13.86
CA LEU A 17 1.18 11.03 -14.51
C LEU A 17 1.24 12.28 -13.62
N GLY A 18 1.88 12.18 -12.44
CA GLY A 18 1.86 13.25 -11.44
C GLY A 18 0.48 13.50 -10.84
N PHE A 19 -0.49 12.60 -11.04
CA PHE A 19 -1.78 12.70 -10.38
C PHE A 19 -1.61 12.38 -8.90
N LYS A 20 -2.24 13.21 -8.07
CA LYS A 20 -2.15 13.15 -6.61
C LYS A 20 -2.97 12.00 -5.98
N GLY A 21 -3.56 11.16 -6.83
CA GLY A 21 -4.39 9.98 -6.55
C GLY A 21 -4.91 9.43 -7.89
N SER A 22 -5.52 8.24 -7.89
CA SER A 22 -6.17 7.66 -9.09
C SER A 22 -7.69 7.53 -8.96
N ASP A 23 -8.24 7.87 -7.79
CA ASP A 23 -9.67 7.78 -7.51
C ASP A 23 -10.45 8.74 -8.41
N GLY A 24 -11.46 8.22 -9.11
CA GLY A 24 -12.26 8.97 -10.08
C GLY A 24 -11.57 9.31 -11.41
N ARG A 25 -10.26 9.05 -11.56
CA ARG A 25 -9.47 9.38 -12.76
C ARG A 25 -8.79 8.18 -13.40
N ALA A 26 -9.20 6.96 -13.03
CA ALA A 26 -8.58 5.74 -13.52
C ALA A 26 -8.67 5.57 -15.05
N GLU A 27 -9.79 5.99 -15.66
CA GLU A 27 -10.00 5.94 -17.10
C GLU A 27 -9.09 6.93 -17.84
N GLU A 28 -9.01 8.17 -17.33
CA GLU A 28 -8.09 9.20 -17.84
C GLU A 28 -6.63 8.76 -17.71
N ALA A 29 -6.26 8.17 -16.57
CA ALA A 29 -4.90 7.70 -16.34
C ALA A 29 -4.51 6.58 -17.32
N ARG A 30 -5.39 5.61 -17.56
CA ARG A 30 -5.16 4.55 -18.54
C ARG A 30 -5.10 5.10 -19.96
N ALA A 31 -5.98 6.04 -20.32
CA ALA A 31 -5.93 6.72 -21.62
C ALA A 31 -4.61 7.47 -21.84
N ALA A 32 -4.02 8.01 -20.76
CA ALA A 32 -2.70 8.64 -20.77
C ALA A 32 -1.52 7.63 -20.66
N GLY A 33 -1.79 6.32 -20.76
CA GLY A 33 -0.77 5.27 -20.79
C GLY A 33 -0.30 4.76 -19.42
N ALA A 34 -1.04 5.04 -18.34
CA ALA A 34 -0.82 4.39 -17.05
C ALA A 34 -1.20 2.90 -17.15
N GLN A 35 -0.37 2.05 -16.55
CA GLN A 35 -0.59 0.61 -16.44
C GLN A 35 -0.99 0.27 -15.02
N ASP A 36 -1.89 -0.71 -14.87
CA ASP A 36 -2.32 -1.23 -13.57
C ASP A 36 -1.09 -1.67 -12.74
N ARG A 37 -1.05 -1.30 -11.45
CA ARG A 37 0.08 -1.62 -10.56
C ARG A 37 -0.28 -2.56 -9.43
N ALA A 38 -1.40 -2.32 -8.76
CA ALA A 38 -1.82 -3.15 -7.63
C ALA A 38 -2.11 -4.60 -8.06
N GLY A 39 -2.79 -4.80 -9.19
CA GLY A 39 -3.07 -6.12 -9.75
C GLY A 39 -1.83 -6.96 -9.99
N PRO A 40 -0.89 -6.54 -10.86
CA PRO A 40 0.35 -7.29 -11.11
C PRO A 40 1.19 -7.54 -9.85
N ARG A 41 1.11 -6.66 -8.84
CA ARG A 41 1.78 -6.88 -7.56
C ARG A 41 1.07 -7.91 -6.69
N MET A 42 -0.25 -7.98 -6.71
CA MET A 42 -0.98 -9.09 -6.10
C MET A 42 -0.61 -10.40 -6.79
N GLU A 43 -0.56 -10.43 -8.11
CA GLU A 43 -0.14 -11.62 -8.87
C GLU A 43 1.27 -12.08 -8.48
N GLN A 44 2.22 -11.14 -8.37
CA GLN A 44 3.56 -11.45 -7.86
C GLN A 44 3.52 -12.06 -6.45
N CYS A 45 2.73 -11.48 -5.54
CA CYS A 45 2.54 -12.00 -4.18
C CYS A 45 1.97 -13.43 -4.22
N MET A 46 0.92 -13.67 -5.01
CA MET A 46 0.26 -14.97 -5.10
C MET A 46 1.14 -16.05 -5.73
N ASN A 47 1.90 -15.72 -6.78
CA ASN A 47 2.88 -16.63 -7.35
C ASN A 47 3.93 -17.03 -6.31
N LYS A 48 4.45 -16.05 -5.56
CA LYS A 48 5.40 -16.34 -4.49
C LYS A 48 4.77 -17.19 -3.39
N PHE A 49 3.52 -16.92 -3.04
CA PHE A 49 2.79 -17.67 -2.04
C PHE A 49 2.58 -19.13 -2.45
N THR A 50 2.25 -19.41 -3.71
CA THR A 50 2.15 -20.77 -4.26
C THR A 50 3.49 -21.51 -4.19
N GLU A 51 4.60 -20.87 -4.57
CA GLU A 51 5.94 -21.45 -4.39
C GLU A 51 6.22 -21.82 -2.93
N LEU A 52 5.87 -20.92 -2.00
CA LEU A 52 6.09 -21.11 -0.57
C LEU A 52 5.26 -22.28 -0.02
N LEU A 53 3.98 -22.39 -0.44
CA LEU A 53 3.10 -23.50 -0.06
C LEU A 53 3.62 -24.87 -0.53
N ALA A 54 4.23 -24.92 -1.72
CA ALA A 54 4.82 -26.13 -2.29
C ALA A 54 6.23 -26.46 -1.73
N SER A 55 6.88 -25.48 -1.10
CA SER A 55 8.23 -25.64 -0.55
C SER A 55 8.26 -26.29 0.83
N GLY A 56 9.45 -26.71 1.27
CA GLY A 56 9.69 -27.20 2.64
C GLY A 56 9.46 -26.14 3.74
N LEU A 57 9.25 -24.87 3.39
CA LEU A 57 8.90 -23.82 4.34
C LEU A 57 7.48 -23.99 4.88
N ASN A 58 6.58 -24.64 4.14
CA ASN A 58 5.23 -24.99 4.60
C ASN A 58 5.22 -26.19 5.57
N ARG A 59 5.85 -26.00 6.73
CA ARG A 59 6.04 -27.01 7.79
C ARG A 59 4.74 -27.64 8.30
N THR A 60 3.65 -26.89 8.30
CA THR A 60 2.35 -27.34 8.83
C THR A 60 1.46 -27.93 7.74
N LYS A 61 1.92 -27.96 6.48
CA LYS A 61 1.11 -28.33 5.30
C LYS A 61 -0.19 -27.52 5.24
N ALA A 62 -0.09 -26.22 5.50
CA ALA A 62 -1.23 -25.32 5.39
C ALA A 62 -1.82 -25.36 3.98
N THR A 63 -3.14 -25.48 3.89
CA THR A 63 -3.93 -25.43 2.66
C THR A 63 -5.05 -24.40 2.86
N PRO A 64 -4.79 -23.11 2.65
CA PRO A 64 -5.78 -22.06 2.88
C PRO A 64 -6.90 -22.12 1.85
N GLU A 65 -8.12 -21.80 2.27
CA GLU A 65 -9.24 -21.54 1.36
C GLU A 65 -9.20 -20.06 0.97
N ILE A 66 -9.02 -19.75 -0.31
CA ILE A 66 -9.01 -18.37 -0.81
C ILE A 66 -10.44 -17.96 -1.16
N ILE A 67 -10.87 -16.81 -0.65
CA ILE A 67 -12.22 -16.28 -0.86
C ILE A 67 -12.12 -14.88 -1.44
N THR A 68 -12.79 -14.62 -2.56
CA THR A 68 -12.74 -13.32 -3.24
C THR A 68 -13.90 -13.14 -4.23
N TRP A 69 -14.04 -11.96 -4.84
CA TRP A 69 -14.82 -11.80 -6.08
C TRP A 69 -14.08 -12.31 -7.31
N SER A 70 -14.86 -12.77 -8.29
CA SER A 70 -14.41 -13.02 -9.66
C SER A 70 -14.08 -11.69 -10.37
N GLY A 71 -12.96 -11.62 -11.08
CA GLY A 71 -12.57 -10.46 -11.88
C GLY A 71 -11.50 -9.56 -11.24
N ARG A 72 -11.42 -8.31 -11.70
CA ARG A 72 -10.29 -7.38 -11.44
C ARG A 72 -10.11 -6.96 -9.98
N MET A 73 -11.12 -7.12 -9.13
CA MET A 73 -10.97 -6.87 -7.69
C MET A 73 -10.47 -8.10 -6.92
N GLY A 74 -10.19 -9.21 -7.61
CA GLY A 74 -9.88 -10.47 -6.97
C GLY A 74 -9.24 -11.48 -7.92
N SER A 75 -10.07 -12.40 -8.43
CA SER A 75 -9.60 -13.62 -9.11
C SER A 75 -8.70 -13.42 -10.32
N SER A 76 -8.73 -12.25 -10.98
CA SER A 76 -7.86 -11.96 -12.12
C SER A 76 -6.37 -11.99 -11.79
N TRP A 77 -6.00 -11.95 -10.51
CA TRP A 77 -4.60 -11.81 -10.05
C TRP A 77 -4.13 -12.99 -9.22
N LEU A 78 -4.84 -14.12 -9.25
CA LEU A 78 -4.52 -15.29 -8.42
C LEU A 78 -3.66 -16.35 -9.13
N GLY A 79 -3.32 -16.16 -10.39
CA GLY A 79 -2.62 -17.17 -11.18
C GLY A 79 -3.41 -18.48 -11.23
N GLU A 80 -2.75 -19.58 -10.87
CA GLU A 80 -3.35 -20.93 -10.85
C GLU A 80 -3.99 -21.30 -9.49
N ASN A 81 -4.02 -20.39 -8.52
CA ASN A 81 -4.58 -20.69 -7.20
C ASN A 81 -6.11 -20.86 -7.29
N GLU A 82 -6.61 -21.96 -6.71
CA GLU A 82 -8.04 -22.17 -6.54
C GLU A 82 -8.66 -21.14 -5.59
N PHE A 83 -9.90 -20.74 -5.86
CA PHE A 83 -10.62 -19.78 -5.04
C PHE A 83 -12.12 -20.05 -5.02
N THR A 84 -12.76 -19.65 -3.92
CA THR A 84 -14.21 -19.59 -3.76
C THR A 84 -14.68 -18.19 -4.15
N SER A 85 -15.46 -18.10 -5.24
CA SER A 85 -16.06 -16.85 -5.67
C SER A 85 -17.29 -16.51 -4.82
N ILE A 86 -17.32 -15.33 -4.24
CA ILE A 86 -18.44 -14.81 -3.43
C ILE A 86 -19.13 -13.60 -4.08
N GLY A 87 -18.85 -13.34 -5.36
CA GLY A 87 -19.40 -12.23 -6.12
C GLY A 87 -18.57 -11.91 -7.36
N GLN A 88 -18.93 -10.83 -8.06
CA GLN A 88 -18.30 -10.44 -9.31
C GLN A 88 -17.86 -8.97 -9.26
N SER A 89 -16.65 -8.72 -9.76
CA SER A 89 -16.10 -7.38 -9.89
C SER A 89 -16.91 -6.59 -10.93
N PRO A 90 -17.33 -5.35 -10.62
CA PRO A 90 -17.94 -4.48 -11.61
C PRO A 90 -16.91 -4.04 -12.66
N GLU A 91 -17.38 -3.54 -13.80
CA GLU A 91 -16.50 -2.99 -14.84
C GLU A 91 -15.74 -1.75 -14.36
N LYS A 92 -16.44 -0.84 -13.68
CA LYS A 92 -15.87 0.34 -13.01
C LYS A 92 -15.91 0.11 -11.51
N THR A 93 -14.78 0.31 -10.84
CA THR A 93 -14.61 0.05 -9.41
C THR A 93 -14.65 1.34 -8.60
N SER A 94 -15.12 1.23 -7.36
CA SER A 94 -15.24 2.34 -6.42
C SER A 94 -14.92 1.89 -4.98
N ALA A 95 -14.70 2.84 -4.07
CA ALA A 95 -14.53 2.57 -2.64
C ALA A 95 -15.72 1.80 -2.02
N ASN A 96 -16.93 2.02 -2.55
CA ASN A 96 -18.12 1.30 -2.14
C ASN A 96 -18.06 -0.19 -2.52
N ASP A 97 -17.42 -0.53 -3.65
CA ASP A 97 -17.25 -1.91 -4.06
C ASP A 97 -16.22 -2.63 -3.18
N THR A 98 -15.16 -1.93 -2.75
CA THR A 98 -14.23 -2.42 -1.72
C THR A 98 -14.98 -2.72 -0.42
N SER A 99 -15.87 -1.83 -0.01
CA SER A 99 -16.67 -1.99 1.21
C SER A 99 -17.61 -3.21 1.13
N LYS A 100 -18.32 -3.38 0.01
CA LYS A 100 -19.17 -4.55 -0.24
C LYS A 100 -18.39 -5.86 -0.19
N LEU A 101 -17.22 -5.90 -0.83
CA LEU A 101 -16.38 -7.08 -0.83
C LEU A 101 -15.95 -7.43 0.60
N ILE A 102 -15.57 -6.45 1.42
CA ILE A 102 -15.22 -6.68 2.83
C ILE A 102 -16.40 -7.24 3.61
N THR A 103 -17.59 -6.65 3.49
CA THR A 103 -18.79 -7.19 4.15
C THR A 103 -19.01 -8.65 3.78
N SER A 104 -18.93 -8.99 2.49
CA SER A 104 -19.09 -10.37 2.03
C SER A 104 -17.98 -11.30 2.55
N LEU A 105 -16.74 -10.83 2.67
CA LEU A 105 -15.64 -11.61 3.26
C LEU A 105 -15.87 -11.87 4.75
N LEU A 106 -16.34 -10.88 5.50
CA LEU A 106 -16.67 -11.02 6.93
C LEU A 106 -17.84 -11.99 7.14
N GLU A 107 -18.89 -11.92 6.31
CA GLU A 107 -20.00 -12.89 6.31
C GLU A 107 -19.51 -14.33 6.06
N ASN A 108 -18.49 -14.48 5.22
CA ASN A 108 -17.83 -15.76 4.94
C ASN A 108 -16.78 -16.17 5.98
N LYS A 109 -16.63 -15.40 7.08
CA LYS A 109 -15.75 -15.68 8.22
C LYS A 109 -14.30 -15.90 7.81
N VAL A 110 -13.75 -14.99 7.00
CA VAL A 110 -12.31 -15.00 6.71
C VAL A 110 -11.48 -14.76 7.97
N ASP A 111 -10.36 -15.47 8.08
CA ASP A 111 -9.45 -15.37 9.22
C ASP A 111 -8.43 -14.22 9.05
N ILE A 112 -8.14 -13.85 7.81
CA ILE A 112 -7.21 -12.78 7.44
C ILE A 112 -7.56 -12.23 6.05
N ILE A 113 -7.30 -10.95 5.82
CA ILE A 113 -7.49 -10.30 4.52
C ILE A 113 -6.11 -9.91 3.95
N LEU A 114 -5.78 -10.41 2.77
CA LEU A 114 -4.65 -9.96 1.96
C LEU A 114 -5.18 -8.98 0.91
N TYR A 115 -4.66 -7.76 0.86
CA TYR A 115 -5.11 -6.76 -0.11
C TYR A 115 -3.99 -6.10 -0.89
N ALA A 116 -4.24 -5.67 -2.13
CA ALA A 116 -3.32 -4.83 -2.90
C ALA A 116 -3.92 -3.45 -3.15
N GLY A 117 -3.18 -2.41 -2.78
CA GLY A 117 -3.68 -1.03 -2.90
C GLY A 117 -2.71 0.03 -2.36
N GLY A 118 -3.27 1.22 -2.11
CA GLY A 118 -2.60 2.36 -1.49
C GLY A 118 -3.05 2.62 -0.04
N ASP A 119 -2.53 3.68 0.59
CA ASP A 119 -3.03 4.15 1.89
C ASP A 119 -4.53 4.50 1.84
N GLY A 120 -5.01 5.15 0.77
CA GLY A 120 -6.45 5.38 0.57
C GLY A 120 -7.28 4.09 0.49
N THR A 121 -6.75 3.03 -0.14
CA THR A 121 -7.39 1.70 -0.13
C THR A 121 -7.40 1.10 1.28
N THR A 122 -6.33 1.31 2.05
CA THR A 122 -6.23 0.85 3.44
C THR A 122 -7.29 1.54 4.31
N ARG A 123 -7.46 2.86 4.14
CA ARG A 123 -8.52 3.63 4.79
C ARG A 123 -9.90 3.08 4.48
N ASP A 124 -10.19 2.82 3.21
CA ASP A 124 -11.48 2.26 2.80
C ASP A 124 -11.72 0.88 3.41
N ILE A 125 -10.66 0.05 3.49
CA ILE A 125 -10.73 -1.27 4.14
C ILE A 125 -11.03 -1.15 5.63
N VAL A 126 -10.31 -0.27 6.33
CA VAL A 126 -10.44 -0.07 7.77
C VAL A 126 -11.82 0.48 8.13
N ASN A 127 -12.36 1.37 7.30
CA ASN A 127 -13.73 1.85 7.44
C ASN A 127 -14.75 0.73 7.31
N ALA A 128 -14.61 -0.11 6.29
CA ALA A 128 -15.55 -1.20 6.05
C ALA A 128 -15.44 -2.36 7.05
N LEU A 129 -14.29 -2.51 7.73
CA LEU A 129 -14.14 -3.44 8.84
C LEU A 129 -14.95 -3.02 10.08
N ASP A 130 -15.24 -1.73 10.25
CA ASP A 130 -16.08 -1.20 11.34
C ASP A 130 -15.71 -1.76 12.73
N GLY A 131 -14.40 -1.75 13.04
CA GLY A 131 -13.87 -2.25 14.32
C GLY A 131 -13.70 -3.77 14.42
N HIS A 132 -13.97 -4.54 13.36
CA HIS A 132 -13.62 -5.97 13.33
C HIS A 132 -12.11 -6.18 13.54
N LYS A 133 -11.77 -7.24 14.28
CA LYS A 133 -10.38 -7.61 14.58
C LYS A 133 -9.72 -8.49 13.54
N THR A 134 -10.35 -8.63 12.37
CA THR A 134 -9.81 -9.44 11.27
C THR A 134 -8.50 -8.80 10.80
N PRO A 135 -7.36 -9.50 10.90
CA PRO A 135 -6.09 -8.93 10.50
C PRO A 135 -6.03 -8.69 8.98
N ILE A 136 -5.31 -7.65 8.58
CA ILE A 136 -5.07 -7.28 7.19
C ILE A 136 -3.57 -7.27 6.87
N ILE A 137 -3.20 -7.72 5.68
CA ILE A 137 -1.84 -7.59 5.12
C ILE A 137 -1.94 -6.81 3.81
N GLY A 138 -1.24 -5.68 3.75
CA GLY A 138 -1.14 -4.85 2.55
C GLY A 138 0.01 -5.28 1.65
N VAL A 139 -0.32 -5.63 0.41
CA VAL A 139 0.60 -5.73 -0.72
C VAL A 139 0.77 -4.32 -1.30
N PRO A 140 1.97 -3.72 -1.25
CA PRO A 140 2.15 -2.33 -1.61
C PRO A 140 1.88 -2.12 -3.11
N GLY A 141 0.84 -1.36 -3.50
CA GLY A 141 0.50 -1.06 -4.90
C GLY A 141 1.25 0.13 -5.51
N GLY A 142 1.84 0.99 -4.67
CA GLY A 142 2.59 2.19 -5.05
C GLY A 142 4.02 2.25 -4.48
N VAL A 143 4.61 3.44 -4.49
CA VAL A 143 5.95 3.72 -3.93
C VAL A 143 5.92 4.53 -2.63
N LYS A 144 4.75 5.00 -2.19
CA LYS A 144 4.57 5.87 -1.02
C LYS A 144 3.51 5.28 -0.08
N MET A 145 3.79 4.12 0.50
CA MET A 145 2.91 3.48 1.48
C MET A 145 3.41 3.83 2.89
N HIS A 146 2.50 4.27 3.75
CA HIS A 146 2.81 4.77 5.09
C HIS A 146 2.14 3.97 6.21
N SER A 147 1.01 3.32 5.93
CA SER A 147 0.30 2.48 6.91
C SER A 147 1.13 1.25 7.30
N GLY A 148 1.21 0.95 8.60
CA GLY A 148 2.08 -0.13 9.09
C GLY A 148 1.59 -1.55 8.79
N CYS A 149 0.41 -1.69 8.17
CA CYS A 149 -0.11 -2.96 7.68
C CYS A 149 0.45 -3.38 6.31
N PHE A 150 1.27 -2.55 5.66
CA PHE A 150 1.94 -2.92 4.41
C PHE A 150 3.18 -3.77 4.66
N ALA A 151 3.33 -4.82 3.87
CA ALA A 151 4.61 -5.50 3.73
C ALA A 151 5.61 -4.65 2.95
N THR A 152 6.90 -4.87 3.16
CA THR A 152 7.96 -4.14 2.45
C THR A 152 7.97 -4.39 0.95
N THR A 153 7.55 -5.59 0.52
CA THR A 153 7.45 -6.00 -0.90
C THR A 153 6.29 -6.99 -1.09
N PRO A 154 5.83 -7.24 -2.33
CA PRO A 154 4.85 -8.29 -2.60
C PRO A 154 5.30 -9.69 -2.13
N ASN A 155 6.58 -10.03 -2.32
CA ASN A 155 7.12 -11.31 -1.84
C ASN A 155 7.12 -11.39 -0.31
N ALA A 156 7.43 -10.29 0.38
CA ALA A 156 7.36 -10.22 1.83
C ALA A 156 5.92 -10.41 2.34
N ALA A 157 4.90 -9.89 1.64
CA ALA A 157 3.51 -10.13 1.98
C ALA A 157 3.15 -11.63 1.93
N ALA A 158 3.65 -12.36 0.93
CA ALA A 158 3.48 -13.81 0.82
C ALA A 158 4.14 -14.56 1.99
N GLU A 159 5.35 -14.16 2.40
CA GLU A 159 6.05 -14.74 3.55
C GLU A 159 5.31 -14.47 4.87
N VAL A 160 4.78 -13.26 5.06
CA VAL A 160 3.96 -12.90 6.22
C VAL A 160 2.68 -13.73 6.25
N LEU A 161 2.00 -13.88 5.11
CA LEU A 161 0.79 -14.69 5.00
C LEU A 161 1.06 -16.16 5.35
N LEU A 162 2.10 -16.77 4.77
CA LEU A 162 2.46 -18.15 5.11
C LEU A 162 2.76 -18.29 6.61
N SER A 163 3.61 -17.41 7.16
CA SER A 163 3.98 -17.46 8.58
C SER A 163 2.76 -17.31 9.50
N PHE A 164 1.80 -16.46 9.14
CA PHE A 164 0.54 -16.33 9.86
C PHE A 164 -0.30 -17.62 9.79
N LEU A 165 -0.43 -18.22 8.61
CA LEU A 165 -1.17 -19.49 8.42
C LEU A 165 -0.53 -20.67 9.16
N GLN A 166 0.78 -20.61 9.41
CA GLN A 166 1.51 -21.59 10.22
C GLN A 166 1.39 -21.36 11.73
N GLY A 167 0.82 -20.23 12.15
CA GLY A 167 0.72 -19.82 13.55
C GLY A 167 2.00 -19.22 14.13
N ASP A 168 2.97 -18.84 13.28
CA ASP A 168 4.24 -18.25 13.71
C ASP A 168 4.12 -16.76 14.07
N LEU A 169 3.04 -16.09 13.64
CA LEU A 169 2.79 -14.67 13.86
C LEU A 169 1.51 -14.43 14.65
N LEU A 170 1.61 -13.58 15.68
CA LEU A 170 0.45 -13.02 16.38
C LEU A 170 0.00 -11.74 15.69
N SER A 171 -1.29 -11.41 15.77
CA SER A 171 -1.80 -10.13 15.30
C SER A 171 -1.56 -9.03 16.34
N SER A 172 -1.16 -7.85 15.87
CA SER A 172 -1.06 -6.62 16.66
C SER A 172 -1.81 -5.49 15.99
N ILE A 173 -2.06 -4.43 16.75
CA ILE A 173 -2.61 -3.18 16.23
C ILE A 173 -1.49 -2.38 15.56
N THR A 174 -1.79 -1.77 14.42
CA THR A 174 -0.90 -0.84 13.72
C THR A 174 -1.65 0.43 13.31
N GLU A 175 -0.90 1.52 13.16
CA GLU A 175 -1.39 2.78 12.61
C GLU A 175 -1.74 2.65 11.13
N VAL A 176 -2.87 3.25 10.76
CA VAL A 176 -3.32 3.45 9.39
C VAL A 176 -3.15 4.93 9.12
N MET A 177 -2.39 5.26 8.09
CA MET A 177 -2.07 6.63 7.73
C MET A 177 -2.93 7.05 6.55
N ASP A 178 -3.38 8.30 6.54
CA ASP A 178 -4.01 8.90 5.38
C ASP A 178 -3.26 10.17 4.97
N LEU A 179 -3.21 10.39 3.66
CA LEU A 179 -2.72 11.62 3.08
C LEU A 179 -3.95 12.51 2.88
N ASP A 180 -3.99 13.62 3.61
CA ASP A 180 -5.05 14.61 3.44
C ASP A 180 -4.92 15.24 2.05
N GLU A 181 -5.70 14.74 1.09
CA GLU A 181 -5.63 15.13 -0.30
C GLU A 181 -5.95 16.62 -0.49
N GLU A 182 -6.77 17.24 0.36
CA GLU A 182 -7.10 18.67 0.30
C GLU A 182 -5.91 19.54 0.72
N ILE A 183 -5.21 19.16 1.79
CA ILE A 183 -3.99 19.84 2.25
C ILE A 183 -2.85 19.59 1.24
N TYR A 184 -2.79 18.39 0.67
CA TYR A 184 -1.82 18.04 -0.36
C TYR A 184 -2.06 18.79 -1.69
N LEU A 185 -3.32 19.08 -2.05
CA LEU A 185 -3.65 19.94 -3.18
C LEU A 185 -3.08 21.36 -3.01
N LYS A 186 -3.01 21.85 -1.77
CA LYS A 186 -2.41 23.14 -1.39
C LYS A 186 -0.87 23.11 -1.28
N GLY A 187 -0.23 21.99 -1.62
CA GLY A 187 1.23 21.85 -1.64
C GLY A 187 1.87 21.56 -0.28
N GLN A 188 1.07 21.28 0.75
CA GLN A 188 1.56 20.93 2.09
C GLN A 188 1.53 19.41 2.28
N TRP A 189 2.66 18.82 2.67
CA TRP A 189 2.74 17.39 2.97
C TRP A 189 2.39 17.14 4.44
N LYS A 190 1.15 16.74 4.72
CA LYS A 190 0.72 16.38 6.09
C LYS A 190 0.08 15.01 6.13
N VAL A 191 0.90 13.98 6.39
CA VAL A 191 0.40 12.63 6.67
C VAL A 191 -0.19 12.63 8.08
N ARG A 192 -1.42 12.15 8.24
CA ARG A 192 -2.08 12.04 9.55
C ARG A 192 -2.45 10.60 9.83
N MET A 193 -2.45 10.23 11.10
CA MET A 193 -3.03 8.97 11.54
C MET A 193 -4.54 9.04 11.30
N TYR A 194 -5.06 8.11 10.52
CA TYR A 194 -6.48 7.97 10.21
C TYR A 194 -7.18 7.09 11.24
N GLY A 195 -6.55 5.97 11.58
CA GLY A 195 -7.12 4.98 12.47
C GLY A 195 -6.15 3.84 12.74
N GLU A 196 -6.70 2.69 13.11
CA GLU A 196 -5.94 1.52 13.52
C GLU A 196 -6.45 0.27 12.80
N ALA A 197 -5.56 -0.67 12.54
CA ALA A 197 -5.89 -1.96 11.94
C ALA A 197 -5.16 -3.10 12.66
N TRP A 198 -5.78 -4.28 12.67
CA TRP A 198 -5.08 -5.50 13.06
C TRP A 198 -4.22 -6.00 11.91
N THR A 199 -2.99 -6.41 12.18
CA THR A 199 -2.09 -6.98 11.17
C THR A 199 -1.15 -8.00 11.82
N PRO A 200 -0.66 -9.04 11.11
CA PRO A 200 0.35 -9.93 11.67
C PRO A 200 1.63 -9.17 12.01
N ALA A 201 2.07 -9.28 13.27
CA ALA A 201 3.25 -8.59 13.78
C ALA A 201 4.52 -9.29 13.30
N ASN A 202 5.11 -8.83 12.20
CA ASN A 202 6.42 -9.29 11.75
C ASN A 202 7.40 -8.12 11.56
N PRO A 203 8.29 -7.84 12.53
CA PRO A 203 9.18 -6.68 12.46
C PRO A 203 10.21 -6.75 11.31
N ARG A 204 10.41 -7.92 10.68
CA ARG A 204 11.33 -8.08 9.55
C ARG A 204 10.68 -7.76 8.19
N PHE A 205 9.39 -8.01 8.04
CA PHE A 205 8.72 -8.01 6.74
C PHE A 205 7.57 -7.00 6.62
N MET A 206 7.05 -6.53 7.75
CA MET A 206 6.09 -5.43 7.80
C MET A 206 6.84 -4.09 7.83
N GLN A 207 6.27 -3.06 7.21
CA GLN A 207 6.73 -1.70 7.44
C GLN A 207 6.53 -1.38 8.93
N GLY A 208 7.62 -1.37 9.70
CA GLY A 208 7.58 -0.89 11.08
C GLY A 208 7.08 0.55 11.11
N SER A 209 6.31 0.89 12.15
CA SER A 209 6.09 2.30 12.48
C SER A 209 7.47 2.92 12.56
N LYS A 210 7.74 3.87 11.67
CA LYS A 210 8.91 4.71 11.88
C LYS A 210 8.57 5.40 13.19
N GLN A 211 9.21 5.01 14.28
CA GLN A 211 9.46 5.99 15.33
C GLN A 211 9.86 7.25 14.56
N GLN A 212 9.06 8.31 14.71
CA GLN A 212 9.52 9.64 14.41
C GLN A 212 10.73 9.84 15.31
N VAL A 213 11.89 9.34 14.87
CA VAL A 213 13.10 10.12 15.00
C VAL A 213 12.68 11.43 14.37
N GLU A 214 12.61 12.47 15.19
CA GLU A 214 12.43 13.86 14.77
C GLU A 214 13.29 14.03 13.51
N ARG A 215 12.64 13.90 12.35
CA ARG A 215 13.28 14.24 11.10
C ARG A 215 13.11 15.73 11.07
N ALA A 216 14.23 16.41 10.88
CA ALA A 216 14.23 17.81 10.54
C ALA A 216 13.09 18.04 9.54
N SER A 217 12.25 19.04 9.81
CA SER A 217 11.09 19.31 8.96
C SER A 217 11.56 19.46 7.50
N GLU A 218 10.69 19.22 6.53
CA GLU A 218 11.07 19.41 5.13
C GLU A 218 11.63 20.83 4.90
N GLU A 219 11.11 21.81 5.64
CA GLU A 219 11.60 23.18 5.70
C GLU A 219 13.03 23.27 6.26
N GLU A 220 13.35 22.60 7.37
CA GLU A 220 14.71 22.55 7.93
C GLU A 220 15.70 21.83 7.02
N ILE A 221 15.28 20.77 6.32
CA ILE A 221 16.11 20.08 5.34
C ILE A 221 16.37 20.99 4.14
N ILE A 222 15.33 21.67 3.64
CA ILE A 222 15.43 22.61 2.53
C ILE A 222 16.34 23.78 2.91
N GLU A 223 16.24 24.29 4.14
CA GLU A 223 17.07 25.36 4.67
C GLU A 223 18.52 24.92 4.85
N GLY A 224 18.76 23.73 5.39
CA GLY A 224 20.11 23.16 5.49
C GLY A 224 20.77 22.96 4.13
N LEU A 225 20.02 22.48 3.13
CA LEU A 225 20.51 22.35 1.76
C LEU A 225 20.77 23.72 1.11
N ALA A 226 19.90 24.70 1.32
CA ALA A 226 20.08 26.05 0.81
C ALA A 226 21.34 26.71 1.38
N ASN A 227 21.55 26.61 2.70
CA ASN A 227 22.74 27.13 3.37
C ASN A 227 24.01 26.44 2.86
N HIS A 228 23.99 25.11 2.74
CA HIS A 228 25.14 24.36 2.23
C HIS A 228 25.54 24.77 0.80
N ILE A 229 24.56 24.96 -0.09
CA ILE A 229 24.83 25.41 -1.46
C ILE A 229 25.35 26.86 -1.45
N SER A 230 24.80 27.73 -0.59
CA SER A 230 25.29 29.10 -0.42
C SER A 230 26.76 29.14 0.03
N ASP A 231 27.14 28.26 0.97
CA ASP A 231 28.53 28.11 1.41
C ASP A 231 29.43 27.65 0.27
N ILE A 232 29.00 26.69 -0.54
CA ILE A 232 29.78 26.22 -1.71
C ILE A 232 30.02 27.35 -2.71
N ILE A 233 28.98 28.14 -3.02
CA ILE A 233 29.09 29.29 -3.93
C ILE A 233 30.05 30.35 -3.36
N SER A 234 29.95 30.62 -2.07
CA SER A 234 30.78 31.64 -1.40
C SER A 234 32.26 31.26 -1.33
N ASN A 235 32.57 29.96 -1.35
CA ASN A 235 33.94 29.45 -1.27
C ASN A 235 34.61 29.22 -2.64
N ASP A 236 33.86 29.21 -3.74
CA ASP A 236 34.39 29.05 -5.09
C ASP A 236 33.62 29.89 -6.11
N GLU A 237 34.15 31.07 -6.44
CA GLU A 237 33.56 31.99 -7.40
C GLU A 237 33.55 31.47 -8.85
N GLN A 238 34.27 30.39 -9.17
CA GLN A 238 34.33 29.80 -10.51
C GLN A 238 33.40 28.59 -10.69
N ILE A 239 32.63 28.23 -9.66
CA ILE A 239 31.73 27.08 -9.73
C ILE A 239 30.57 27.34 -10.72
N MET A 240 30.37 26.39 -11.63
CA MET A 240 29.22 26.40 -12.52
C MET A 240 28.07 25.61 -11.89
N ILE A 241 26.96 26.29 -11.61
CA ILE A 241 25.76 25.67 -11.04
C ILE A 241 24.64 25.61 -12.07
N ILE A 242 24.02 24.44 -12.20
CA ILE A 242 22.83 24.22 -13.01
C ILE A 242 21.63 24.12 -12.07
N TRP A 243 20.74 25.11 -12.17
CA TRP A 243 19.54 25.18 -11.34
C TRP A 243 18.39 24.37 -11.95
N GLY A 244 17.83 23.45 -11.17
CA GLY A 244 16.59 22.74 -11.50
C GLY A 244 15.34 23.49 -11.02
N SER A 245 14.17 22.85 -11.04
CA SER A 245 12.98 23.36 -10.33
C SER A 245 12.85 22.66 -8.97
N GLY A 246 12.55 23.40 -7.89
CA GLY A 246 12.38 22.81 -6.56
C GLY A 246 12.40 23.79 -5.39
N GLY A 247 12.05 23.28 -4.20
CA GLY A 247 11.91 24.07 -2.97
C GLY A 247 13.21 24.71 -2.46
N THR A 248 14.35 24.07 -2.66
CA THR A 248 15.68 24.58 -2.27
C THR A 248 16.04 25.89 -2.96
N ILE A 249 15.74 26.04 -4.26
CA ILE A 249 16.02 27.26 -5.01
C ILE A 249 15.10 28.40 -4.57
N ASN A 250 13.82 28.10 -4.32
CA ASN A 250 12.87 29.09 -3.84
C ASN A 250 13.27 29.63 -2.47
N ARG A 251 13.88 28.79 -1.61
CA ARG A 251 14.37 29.19 -0.29
C ARG A 251 15.64 30.03 -0.35
N MET A 252 16.57 29.74 -1.26
CA MET A 252 17.79 30.54 -1.46
C MET A 252 17.52 31.96 -2.00
N GLY A 253 16.38 32.16 -2.68
CA GLY A 253 16.01 33.46 -3.26
C GLY A 253 15.24 34.40 -2.33
N GLN A 254 14.95 33.99 -1.10
CA GLN A 254 14.32 34.80 -0.05
C GLN A 254 15.37 35.44 0.86
#